data_AF-A0A966PZS8-F1
#
_entry.id   AF-A0A966PZS8-F1
#
_cell.length_a   1.000
_cell.length_b   1.000
_cell.length_c   1.000
_cell.angle_alpha   90.00
_cell.angle_beta   90.00
_cell.angle_gamma   90.00
#
_symmetry.space_group_name_H-M   'P 1'
#
loop_
_entity.id
_entity.type
_entity.pdbx_description
1 polymer ?
#
loop_
_entity_poly.entity_id
_entity_poly.type
_entity_poly.pdbx_seq_one_letter_code
_entity_poly.pdbx_strand_id
1 'polypeptide(L)'
;AIVGKYFSTGDFILTDSYVSVLEAIKYSAYGQKVKPKIHTINANDFEKENVDFTILNKFDGIIVPGGFGEKGIEGKLNVIRYARENKIPYFGLCYGMQLMTIEYARNVLGLKGANTAEIDPSSPYLIIDIMPDQKAKLLEKNYGGSMRLGTYKAKLLSKSKIC
;
A
#
# COMPACT_ATOMS: atom_id res chain seq x y z
N ALA A 1 8.00 9.85 4.08
CA ALA A 1 7.41 9.09 5.19
C ALA A 1 7.06 7.67 4.75
N ILE A 2 7.02 6.72 5.69
CA ILE A 2 6.47 5.38 5.51
C ILE A 2 5.20 5.30 6.35
N VAL A 3 4.06 5.06 5.71
CA VAL A 3 2.76 4.94 6.39
C VAL A 3 2.33 3.49 6.42
N GLY A 4 2.33 2.89 7.60
CA GLY A 4 2.13 1.45 7.76
C GLY A 4 1.33 1.08 8.99
N LYS A 5 0.92 -0.18 9.06
CA LYS A 5 0.10 -0.74 10.15
C LYS A 5 0.90 -0.98 11.43
N TYR A 6 2.10 -1.56 11.30
CA TYR A 6 2.89 -2.10 12.42
C TYR A 6 3.81 -1.09 13.13
N PHE A 7 3.55 0.21 13.02
CA PHE A 7 4.38 1.22 13.70
C PHE A 7 3.95 1.51 15.14
N SER A 8 2.83 0.94 15.61
CA SER A 8 2.46 0.95 17.03
C SER A 8 1.69 -0.32 17.37
N THR A 9 2.30 -1.21 18.17
CA THR A 9 1.56 -2.25 18.91
C THR A 9 1.99 -2.12 20.37
N GLY A 10 1.16 -1.45 21.19
CA GLY A 10 1.55 -1.03 22.54
C GLY A 10 2.62 0.07 22.52
N ASP A 11 3.59 0.00 23.43
CA ASP A 11 4.68 0.98 23.59
C ASP A 11 5.86 0.80 22.60
N PHE A 12 5.78 -0.17 21.68
CA PHE A 12 6.89 -0.52 20.79
C PHE A 12 6.58 -0.23 19.32
N ILE A 13 7.55 0.41 18.66
CA ILE A 13 7.59 0.56 17.19
C ILE A 13 8.29 -0.67 16.62
N LEU A 14 7.54 -1.59 15.98
CA LEU A 14 8.14 -2.75 15.31
C LEU A 14 8.75 -2.34 13.95
N THR A 15 9.86 -1.62 14.01
CA THR A 15 10.65 -1.24 12.82
C THR A 15 11.09 -2.45 11.99
N ASP A 16 11.27 -3.61 12.63
CA ASP A 16 11.69 -4.85 11.98
C ASP A 16 10.68 -5.35 10.94
N SER A 17 9.39 -4.99 11.09
CA SER A 17 8.33 -5.36 10.15
C SER A 17 8.58 -4.84 8.73
N TYR A 18 9.42 -3.81 8.58
CA TYR A 18 9.72 -3.19 7.30
C TYR A 18 11.23 -3.03 7.05
N VAL A 19 12.07 -3.84 7.71
CA VAL A 19 13.54 -3.74 7.61
C VAL A 19 14.03 -3.71 6.16
N SER A 20 13.52 -4.60 5.30
CA SER A 20 13.94 -4.64 3.89
C SER A 20 13.55 -3.38 3.12
N VAL A 21 12.40 -2.76 3.45
CA VAL A 21 11.97 -1.50 2.84
C VAL A 21 12.87 -0.36 3.31
N LEU A 22 13.18 -0.31 4.62
CA LEU A 22 14.06 0.69 5.21
C LEU A 22 15.47 0.62 4.60
N GLU A 23 16.03 -0.58 4.48
CA GLU A 23 17.37 -0.78 3.89
C GLU A 23 17.38 -0.50 2.39
N ALA A 24 16.32 -0.84 1.65
CA ALA A 24 16.22 -0.49 0.23
C ALA A 24 16.22 1.03 -0.01
N ILE A 25 15.56 1.80 0.87
CA ILE A 25 15.58 3.26 0.83
C ILE A 25 17.00 3.78 1.10
N LYS A 26 17.67 3.28 2.15
CA LYS A 26 19.05 3.65 2.49
C LYS A 26 20.00 3.37 1.33
N TYR A 27 19.95 2.16 0.79
CA TYR A 27 20.77 1.75 -0.35
C TYR A 27 20.56 2.66 -1.57
N SER A 28 19.32 2.94 -1.93
CA SER A 28 18.97 3.82 -3.05
C SER A 28 19.45 5.26 -2.82
N ALA A 29 19.27 5.78 -1.61
CA ALA A 29 19.70 7.13 -1.23
C ALA A 29 21.23 7.29 -1.28
N TYR A 30 21.98 6.28 -0.81
CA TYR A 30 23.44 6.28 -0.91
C TYR A 30 23.93 6.24 -2.37
N GLY A 31 23.24 5.50 -3.24
CA GLY A 31 23.49 5.54 -4.68
C GLY A 31 23.32 6.94 -5.28
N GLN A 32 22.44 7.76 -4.71
CA GLN A 32 22.21 9.15 -5.10
C GLN A 32 23.04 10.17 -4.28
N LYS A 33 23.95 9.71 -3.42
CA LYS A 33 24.77 10.55 -2.53
C LYS A 33 23.96 11.47 -1.61
N VAL A 34 22.77 11.02 -1.18
CA VAL A 34 21.92 11.73 -0.23
C VAL A 34 21.69 10.91 1.03
N LYS A 35 21.39 11.59 2.15
CA LYS A 35 21.05 10.94 3.43
C LYS A 35 19.52 10.90 3.58
N PRO A 36 18.88 9.72 3.63
CA PRO A 36 17.44 9.64 3.77
C PRO A 36 17.02 10.00 5.20
N LYS A 37 15.98 10.84 5.33
CA LYS A 37 15.29 11.12 6.59
C LYS A 37 13.97 10.34 6.61
N ILE A 38 13.99 9.16 7.23
CA ILE A 38 12.84 8.26 7.25
C ILE A 38 11.99 8.54 8.48
N HIS A 39 10.72 8.87 8.24
CA HIS A 39 9.70 9.00 9.28
C HIS A 39 8.66 7.91 9.10
N THR A 40 8.37 7.18 10.18
CA THR A 40 7.34 6.15 10.22
C THR A 40 6.07 6.71 10.84
N ILE A 41 4.93 6.51 10.19
CA ILE A 41 3.64 7.03 10.65
C ILE A 41 2.64 5.87 10.70
N ASN A 42 1.85 5.81 11.77
CA ASN A 42 0.81 4.80 11.91
C ASN A 42 -0.37 5.14 11.00
N ALA A 43 -0.79 4.17 10.17
CA ALA A 43 -1.94 4.33 9.30
C ALA A 43 -3.24 4.62 10.08
N ASN A 44 -3.41 4.03 11.27
CA ASN A 44 -4.60 4.20 12.10
C ASN A 44 -4.79 5.65 12.56
N ASP A 45 -3.71 6.44 12.62
CA ASP A 45 -3.82 7.85 12.97
C ASP A 45 -4.61 8.62 11.92
N PHE A 46 -4.65 8.16 10.67
CA PHE A 46 -5.40 8.79 9.57
C PHE A 46 -6.84 8.29 9.41
N GLU A 47 -7.34 7.51 10.37
CA GLU A 47 -8.76 7.09 10.44
C GLU A 47 -9.60 7.96 11.38
N LYS A 48 -8.97 8.84 12.16
CA LYS A 48 -9.64 9.68 13.15
C LYS A 48 -10.34 10.87 12.48
N GLU A 49 -11.36 11.43 13.12
CA GLU A 49 -12.17 12.51 12.53
C GLU A 49 -11.46 13.87 12.43
N ASN A 50 -10.40 14.11 13.22
CA ASN A 50 -9.70 15.41 13.30
C ASN A 50 -8.21 15.31 12.95
N VAL A 51 -7.89 14.57 11.88
CA VAL A 51 -6.49 14.34 11.51
C VAL A 51 -5.95 15.50 10.71
N ASP A 52 -4.82 16.04 11.17
CA ASP A 52 -4.05 17.01 10.40
C ASP A 52 -3.23 16.30 9.32
N PHE A 53 -3.79 16.21 8.11
CA PHE A 53 -3.08 15.68 6.95
C PHE A 53 -1.94 16.58 6.46
N THR A 54 -1.88 17.85 6.87
CA THR A 54 -0.83 18.78 6.39
C THR A 54 0.56 18.40 6.87
N ILE A 55 0.67 17.55 7.90
CA ILE A 55 1.94 16.92 8.29
C ILE A 55 2.59 16.18 7.12
N LEU A 56 1.80 15.65 6.17
CA LEU A 56 2.30 14.93 5.02
C LEU A 56 3.04 15.82 4.01
N ASN A 57 2.72 17.12 3.97
CA ASN A 57 3.36 18.09 3.08
C ASN A 57 4.84 18.33 3.43
N LYS A 58 5.27 17.90 4.62
CA LYS A 58 6.66 18.00 5.07
C LYS A 58 7.57 16.95 4.43
N PHE A 59 7.02 15.97 3.73
CA PHE A 59 7.77 14.86 3.15
C PHE A 59 7.88 14.96 1.64
N ASP A 60 9.08 14.66 1.13
CA ASP A 60 9.35 14.62 -0.32
C ASP A 60 8.74 13.39 -1.01
N GLY A 61 8.20 12.44 -0.24
CA GLY A 61 7.53 11.27 -0.77
C GLY A 61 6.95 10.37 0.32
N ILE A 62 5.97 9.56 -0.06
CA ILE A 62 5.23 8.65 0.81
C ILE A 62 5.35 7.22 0.30
N ILE A 63 5.70 6.29 1.19
CA ILE A 63 5.71 4.86 0.91
C ILE A 63 4.62 4.19 1.75
N VAL A 64 3.75 3.43 1.10
CA VAL A 64 2.80 2.55 1.79
C VAL A 64 3.22 1.10 1.52
N PRO A 65 3.76 0.40 2.53
CA PRO A 65 4.20 -0.98 2.38
C PRO A 65 3.02 -1.96 2.40
N GLY A 66 3.35 -3.24 2.20
CA GLY A 66 2.41 -4.33 2.41
C GLY A 66 1.92 -4.38 3.86
N GLY A 67 0.70 -4.87 4.07
CA GLY A 67 0.14 -5.08 5.40
C GLY A 67 -1.29 -5.56 5.29
N PHE A 68 -1.46 -6.88 5.33
CA PHE A 68 -2.71 -7.60 5.13
C PHE A 68 -3.72 -7.37 6.26
N GLY A 69 -4.98 -7.65 5.94
CA GLY A 69 -6.13 -7.57 6.84
C GLY A 69 -6.62 -6.15 7.09
N GLU A 70 -7.82 -6.07 7.68
CA GLU A 70 -8.72 -4.90 7.63
C GLU A 70 -8.26 -3.64 8.39
N LYS A 71 -7.33 -3.78 9.34
CA LYS A 71 -6.92 -2.67 10.22
C LYS A 71 -6.03 -1.65 9.49
N GLY A 72 -6.36 -0.36 9.64
CA GLY A 72 -5.54 0.75 9.13
C GLY A 72 -5.70 0.97 7.62
N ILE A 73 -6.74 0.43 7.01
CA ILE A 73 -6.95 0.49 5.56
C ILE A 73 -7.52 1.84 5.14
N GLU A 74 -8.56 2.30 5.82
CA GLU A 74 -9.15 3.60 5.49
C GLU A 74 -8.13 4.72 5.75
N GLY A 75 -7.28 4.56 6.76
CA GLY A 75 -6.16 5.47 7.01
C GLY A 75 -5.15 5.49 5.86
N LYS A 76 -4.77 4.32 5.33
CA LYS A 76 -3.91 4.23 4.13
C LYS A 76 -4.59 4.85 2.91
N LEU A 77 -5.88 4.59 2.68
CA LEU A 77 -6.65 5.15 1.57
C LEU A 77 -6.75 6.68 1.66
N ASN A 78 -6.97 7.23 2.85
CA ASN A 78 -6.96 8.66 3.11
C ASN A 78 -5.59 9.29 2.80
N VAL A 79 -4.50 8.63 3.21
CA VAL A 79 -3.14 9.08 2.89
C VAL A 79 -2.85 9.01 1.39
N ILE A 80 -3.27 7.95 0.70
CA ILE A 80 -3.12 7.82 -0.77
C ILE A 80 -3.86 8.96 -1.46
N ARG A 81 -5.13 9.19 -1.07
CA ARG A 81 -5.95 10.27 -1.61
C ARG A 81 -5.27 11.62 -1.41
N TYR A 82 -4.82 11.91 -0.20
CA TYR A 82 -4.14 13.15 0.12
C TYR A 82 -2.87 13.34 -0.71
N ALA A 83 -2.05 12.29 -0.84
CA ALA A 83 -0.84 12.33 -1.65
C ALA A 83 -1.15 12.62 -3.12
N ARG A 84 -2.18 11.96 -3.69
CA ARG A 84 -2.63 12.18 -5.07
C ARG A 84 -3.12 13.61 -5.29
N GLU A 85 -4.00 14.10 -4.42
CA GLU A 85 -4.62 15.42 -4.54
C GLU A 85 -3.60 16.56 -4.38
N ASN A 86 -2.58 16.36 -3.52
CA ASN A 86 -1.52 17.34 -3.27
C ASN A 86 -0.25 17.10 -4.08
N LYS A 87 -0.26 16.16 -5.04
CA LYS A 87 0.87 15.82 -5.91
C LYS A 87 2.16 15.44 -5.16
N ILE A 88 2.01 14.81 -4.00
CA ILE A 88 3.15 14.27 -3.23
C ILE A 88 3.57 12.95 -3.89
N PRO A 89 4.86 12.75 -4.20
CA PRO A 89 5.34 11.48 -4.74
C PRO A 89 4.94 10.29 -3.86
N TYR A 90 4.38 9.27 -4.48
CA TYR A 90 3.85 8.11 -3.77
C TYR A 90 4.43 6.81 -4.36
N PHE A 91 4.75 5.86 -3.49
CA PHE A 91 5.18 4.52 -3.86
C PHE A 91 4.48 3.44 -3.02
N GLY A 92 3.60 2.66 -3.66
CA GLY A 92 2.82 1.61 -3.01
C GLY A 92 3.44 0.24 -3.28
N LEU A 93 3.73 -0.51 -2.22
CA LEU A 93 4.29 -1.87 -2.33
C LEU A 93 3.23 -2.91 -2.01
N CYS A 94 3.03 -3.88 -2.90
CA CYS A 94 2.08 -4.98 -2.73
C CYS A 94 0.68 -4.46 -2.37
N TYR A 95 0.26 -4.56 -1.11
CA TYR A 95 -1.01 -4.04 -0.64
C TYR A 95 -1.16 -2.53 -0.85
N GLY A 96 -0.08 -1.74 -0.71
CA GLY A 96 -0.13 -0.30 -1.00
C GLY A 96 -0.49 -0.01 -2.47
N MET A 97 0.01 -0.84 -3.40
CA MET A 97 -0.35 -0.75 -4.82
C MET A 97 -1.83 -1.10 -5.04
N GLN A 98 -2.33 -2.15 -4.37
CA GLN A 98 -3.74 -2.53 -4.44
C GLN A 98 -4.64 -1.40 -3.93
N LEU A 99 -4.33 -0.83 -2.76
CA LEU A 99 -5.08 0.29 -2.19
C LEU A 99 -5.04 1.54 -3.08
N MET A 100 -3.94 1.79 -3.80
CA MET A 100 -3.88 2.88 -4.78
C MET A 100 -4.96 2.72 -5.86
N THR A 101 -5.14 1.51 -6.39
CA THR A 101 -6.18 1.27 -7.42
C THR A 101 -7.59 1.45 -6.87
N ILE A 102 -7.82 1.04 -5.62
CA ILE A 102 -9.10 1.22 -4.92
C ILE A 102 -9.38 2.70 -4.67
N GLU A 103 -8.40 3.47 -4.17
CA GLU A 103 -8.55 4.92 -3.96
C GLU A 103 -8.91 5.63 -5.26
N TYR A 104 -8.22 5.30 -6.35
CA TYR A 104 -8.48 5.89 -7.66
C TYR A 104 -9.89 5.54 -8.17
N ALA A 105 -10.30 4.28 -8.02
CA ALA A 105 -11.65 3.85 -8.39
C ALA A 105 -12.73 4.59 -7.58
N ARG A 106 -12.57 4.73 -6.26
CA ARG A 106 -13.52 5.43 -5.38
C ARG A 106 -13.63 6.91 -5.72
N ASN A 107 -12.49 7.60 -5.83
CA ASN A 107 -12.47 9.07 -5.82
C ASN A 107 -12.38 9.69 -7.21
N VAL A 108 -11.68 9.05 -8.16
CA VAL A 108 -11.48 9.61 -9.50
C VAL A 108 -12.50 9.05 -10.49
N LEU A 109 -12.77 7.73 -10.44
CA LEU A 109 -13.77 7.09 -11.31
C LEU A 109 -15.19 7.15 -10.75
N GLY A 110 -15.36 7.58 -9.49
CA GLY A 110 -16.67 7.71 -8.85
C GLY A 110 -17.36 6.39 -8.49
N LEU A 111 -16.62 5.27 -8.49
CA LEU A 111 -17.12 3.95 -8.10
C LEU A 111 -17.26 3.87 -6.57
N LYS A 112 -18.28 4.53 -6.04
CA LYS A 112 -18.57 4.56 -4.61
C LYS A 112 -18.76 3.13 -4.09
N GLY A 113 -18.01 2.79 -3.03
CA GLY A 113 -18.02 1.46 -2.44
C GLY A 113 -16.97 0.50 -3.03
N ALA A 114 -16.15 0.92 -4.00
CA ALA A 114 -15.10 0.06 -4.56
C ALA A 114 -14.16 -0.52 -3.49
N ASN A 115 -13.90 -1.82 -3.53
CA ASN A 115 -13.14 -2.48 -2.48
C ASN A 115 -12.35 -3.69 -2.99
N THR A 116 -11.59 -4.32 -2.08
CA THR A 116 -11.03 -5.65 -2.30
C THR A 116 -11.94 -6.72 -1.70
N ALA A 117 -12.01 -7.88 -2.35
CA ALA A 117 -12.73 -9.04 -1.83
C ALA A 117 -12.16 -9.53 -0.49
N GLU A 118 -10.92 -9.16 -0.13
CA GLU A 118 -10.33 -9.48 1.18
C GLU A 118 -11.02 -8.74 2.34
N ILE A 119 -11.60 -7.55 2.10
CA ILE A 119 -12.19 -6.69 3.13
C ILE A 119 -13.71 -6.69 3.06
N ASP A 120 -14.24 -6.48 1.86
CA ASP A 120 -15.68 -6.39 1.63
C ASP A 120 -16.05 -7.21 0.38
N PRO A 121 -16.26 -8.52 0.55
CA PRO A 121 -16.70 -9.40 -0.55
C PRO A 121 -18.06 -9.00 -1.13
N SER A 122 -18.86 -8.22 -0.41
CA SER A 122 -20.20 -7.78 -0.82
C SER A 122 -20.19 -6.44 -1.56
N SER A 123 -19.02 -5.81 -1.70
CA SER A 123 -18.87 -4.54 -2.39
C SER A 123 -19.44 -4.61 -3.81
N PRO A 124 -20.18 -3.58 -4.26
CA PRO A 124 -20.68 -3.52 -5.63
C PRO A 124 -19.55 -3.44 -6.67
N TYR A 125 -18.32 -3.08 -6.27
CA TYR A 125 -17.18 -2.96 -7.17
C TYR A 125 -15.92 -3.59 -6.56
N LEU A 126 -15.67 -4.87 -6.85
CA LEU A 126 -14.46 -5.58 -6.46
C LEU A 126 -13.30 -5.26 -7.41
N ILE A 127 -12.45 -4.30 -7.02
CA ILE A 127 -11.28 -3.87 -7.81
C ILE A 127 -10.13 -4.86 -7.70
N ILE A 128 -10.00 -5.48 -6.52
CA ILE A 128 -8.96 -6.46 -6.22
C ILE A 128 -9.64 -7.73 -5.73
N ASP A 129 -9.26 -8.85 -6.32
CA ASP A 129 -9.82 -10.17 -6.02
C ASP A 129 -8.77 -11.26 -6.33
N ILE A 130 -9.03 -12.46 -5.84
CA ILE A 130 -8.27 -13.66 -6.16
C ILE A 130 -8.50 -14.01 -7.63
N MET A 131 -7.44 -14.39 -8.34
CA MET A 131 -7.57 -14.77 -9.76
C MET A 131 -8.43 -16.03 -9.91
N PRO A 132 -9.23 -16.16 -10.98
CA PRO A 132 -10.12 -17.31 -11.20
C PRO A 132 -9.40 -18.67 -11.06
N ASP A 133 -8.20 -18.80 -11.66
CA ASP A 133 -7.40 -20.02 -11.57
C ASP A 133 -6.97 -20.37 -10.15
N GLN A 134 -6.70 -19.35 -9.31
CA GLN A 134 -6.40 -19.55 -7.90
C GLN A 134 -7.66 -19.96 -7.13
N LYS A 135 -8.83 -19.38 -7.44
CA LYS A 135 -10.10 -19.78 -6.83
C LYS A 135 -10.43 -21.24 -7.12
N ALA A 136 -10.27 -21.69 -8.36
CA ALA A 136 -10.48 -23.09 -8.75
C ALA A 136 -9.61 -24.05 -7.93
N LYS A 137 -8.30 -23.77 -7.83
CA LYS A 137 -7.37 -24.55 -7.01
C LYS A 137 -7.76 -24.59 -5.53
N LEU A 138 -8.21 -23.47 -4.97
CA LEU A 138 -8.66 -23.39 -3.58
C LEU A 138 -9.92 -24.24 -3.33
N LEU A 139 -10.87 -24.24 -4.26
CA LEU A 139 -12.08 -25.07 -4.20
C LEU A 139 -11.74 -26.57 -4.25
N GLU A 140 -10.73 -26.93 -5.05
CA GLU A 140 -10.21 -28.30 -5.16
C GLU A 140 -9.31 -28.71 -3.97
N LYS A 141 -9.14 -27.84 -2.96
CA LYS A 141 -8.19 -28.01 -1.84
C LYS A 141 -6.75 -28.25 -2.32
N ASN A 142 -6.44 -27.82 -3.53
CA ASN A 142 -5.10 -27.86 -4.09
C ASN A 142 -4.37 -26.57 -3.71
N TYR A 143 -3.79 -26.56 -2.52
CA TYR A 143 -3.08 -25.39 -2.00
C TYR A 143 -1.73 -25.14 -2.71
N GLY A 144 -1.28 -26.05 -3.58
CA GLY A 144 -0.05 -25.91 -4.36
C GLY A 144 -0.18 -24.88 -5.49
N GLY A 145 0.68 -23.86 -5.49
CA GLY A 145 0.70 -22.82 -6.54
C GLY A 145 -0.57 -21.96 -6.59
N SER A 146 -1.30 -21.88 -5.48
CA SER A 146 -2.40 -20.92 -5.26
C SER A 146 -1.85 -19.54 -4.90
N MET A 147 -0.68 -19.46 -4.26
CA MET A 147 0.02 -18.20 -3.96
C MET A 147 1.14 -17.91 -4.96
N ARG A 148 1.28 -16.63 -5.33
CA ARG A 148 2.40 -16.15 -6.14
C ARG A 148 3.62 -15.85 -5.27
N LEU A 149 4.54 -16.81 -5.15
CA LEU A 149 5.75 -16.71 -4.35
C LEU A 149 7.02 -16.74 -5.20
N GLY A 150 8.03 -15.96 -4.82
CA GLY A 150 9.31 -15.90 -5.53
C GLY A 150 9.32 -14.96 -6.74
N THR A 151 10.18 -15.25 -7.71
CA THR A 151 10.38 -14.39 -8.88
C THR A 151 9.27 -14.58 -9.91
N TYR A 152 8.71 -13.48 -10.40
CA TYR A 152 7.76 -13.46 -11.50
C TYR A 152 8.21 -12.50 -12.58
N LYS A 153 8.16 -12.93 -13.84
CA LYS A 153 8.48 -12.08 -14.97
C LYS A 153 7.40 -11.02 -15.13
N ALA A 154 7.77 -9.74 -15.01
CA ALA A 154 6.95 -8.61 -15.41
C ALA A 154 7.41 -8.10 -16.78
N LYS A 155 6.49 -7.91 -17.72
CA LYS A 155 6.77 -7.23 -18.99
C LYS A 155 6.37 -5.77 -18.82
N LEU A 156 7.34 -4.87 -18.92
CA LEU A 156 7.10 -3.44 -18.79
C LEU A 156 6.65 -2.85 -20.12
N LEU A 157 5.68 -1.94 -20.07
CA LEU A 157 5.26 -1.19 -21.24
C LEU A 157 6.32 -0.15 -21.60
N SER A 158 6.63 -0.04 -22.89
CA SER A 158 7.54 0.98 -23.40
C SER A 158 7.05 2.38 -23.02
N LYS A 159 7.97 3.25 -22.56
CA LYS A 159 7.69 4.62 -22.10
C LYS A 159 6.88 4.72 -20.79
N SER A 160 6.66 3.62 -20.08
CA SER A 160 6.12 3.70 -18.71
C SER A 160 7.15 4.31 -17.75
N LYS A 161 6.67 4.84 -16.61
CA LYS A 161 7.54 5.40 -15.55
C LYS A 161 8.16 4.32 -14.66
N ILE A 162 7.79 3.05 -14.86
CA ILE A 162 8.37 1.93 -14.12
C ILE A 162 9.67 1.58 -14.81
N CYS A 163 10.78 1.75 -14.09
CA CYS A 163 12.13 1.45 -14.53
C CYS A 163 12.53 0.02 -14.14
#